data_AF-A0A1G0AH70-F1
#
_entry.id   AF-A0A1G0AH70-F1
#
_cell.length_a   1.000
_cell.length_b   1.000
_cell.length_c   1.000
_cell.angle_alpha   90.00
_cell.angle_beta   90.00
_cell.angle_gamma   90.00
#
_symmetry.space_group_name_H-M   'P 1'
#
loop_
_entity.id
_entity.type
_entity.pdbx_description
1 polymer ?
#
loop_
_entity_poly.entity_id
_entity_poly.type
_entity_poly.pdbx_seq_one_letter_code
_entity_poly.pdbx_strand_id
1 'polypeptide(L)'
;MDQREFQHTVLLLSGERAMAILRVIRDGEWHMASGVARSLDIHVTTASKFLQGLAEVGLLERRAHDGRTFEYRLRSPRLEFSVDLLEESGPLRQAVDFYVTYFQSLFERIRRLGWPRVETEMQHRLTTDHQELRSAIFQEMIAGTGGGIDHLRELVAVLHRDLWGVCSQTLGHAAAERVFKTALRDAVDSHPDIAIRCGLTRPLEA
;
A
#
# COMPACT_ATOMS: atom_id res chain seq x y z
N MET A 1 -4.41 -3.41 -13.64
CA MET A 1 -3.62 -4.58 -13.20
C MET A 1 -2.98 -4.21 -11.88
N ASP A 2 -3.04 -5.07 -10.87
CA ASP A 2 -2.39 -4.80 -9.58
C ASP A 2 -0.85 -5.02 -9.66
N GLN A 3 -0.11 -4.60 -8.64
CA GLN A 3 1.35 -4.69 -8.65
C GLN A 3 1.86 -6.15 -8.78
N ARG A 4 1.21 -7.13 -8.16
CA ARG A 4 1.64 -8.53 -8.19
C ARG A 4 1.38 -9.15 -9.55
N GLU A 5 0.20 -8.89 -10.10
CA GLU A 5 -0.20 -9.30 -11.44
C GLU A 5 0.73 -8.68 -12.49
N PHE A 6 1.12 -7.41 -12.31
CA PHE A 6 2.10 -6.75 -13.17
C PHE A 6 3.50 -7.35 -13.07
N GLN A 7 4.01 -7.58 -11.86
CA GLN A 7 5.32 -8.23 -11.67
C GLN A 7 5.37 -9.62 -12.31
N HIS A 8 4.31 -10.42 -12.13
CA HIS A 8 4.20 -11.73 -12.75
C HIS A 8 4.16 -11.65 -14.28
N THR A 9 3.40 -10.69 -14.81
CA THR A 9 3.30 -10.43 -16.25
C THR A 9 4.65 -10.01 -16.84
N VAL A 10 5.36 -9.09 -16.19
CA VAL A 10 6.70 -8.63 -16.61
C VAL A 10 7.69 -9.78 -16.59
N LEU A 11 7.67 -10.62 -15.55
CA LEU A 11 8.55 -11.79 -15.46
C LEU A 11 8.31 -12.76 -16.62
N LEU A 12 7.04 -13.05 -16.93
CA LEU A 12 6.66 -13.90 -18.06
C LEU A 12 7.11 -13.31 -19.39
N LEU A 13 6.89 -12.01 -19.62
CA LEU A 13 7.27 -11.32 -20.86
C LEU A 13 8.79 -11.15 -21.03
N SER A 14 9.52 -11.10 -19.92
CA SER A 14 10.99 -11.05 -19.91
C SER A 14 11.63 -12.40 -20.24
N GLY A 15 10.85 -13.49 -20.28
CA GLY A 15 11.32 -14.79 -20.71
C GLY A 15 11.81 -14.77 -22.16
N GLU A 16 12.94 -15.43 -22.42
CA GLU A 16 13.65 -15.45 -23.71
C GLU A 16 12.75 -15.71 -24.93
N ARG A 17 11.67 -16.48 -24.74
CA ARG A 17 10.77 -16.93 -25.82
C ARG A 17 9.41 -16.25 -25.84
N ALA A 18 9.06 -15.43 -24.85
CA ALA A 18 7.73 -14.86 -24.72
C ALA A 18 7.36 -13.95 -25.90
N MET A 19 8.24 -13.02 -26.26
CA MET A 19 8.01 -12.13 -27.41
C MET A 19 7.98 -12.87 -28.75
N ALA A 20 8.75 -13.95 -28.89
CA ALA A 20 8.74 -14.78 -30.10
C ALA A 20 7.39 -15.51 -30.24
N ILE A 21 6.87 -16.08 -29.14
CA ILE A 21 5.55 -16.72 -29.08
C ILE A 21 4.44 -15.71 -29.42
N LEU A 22 4.44 -14.53 -28.80
CA LEU A 22 3.45 -13.48 -29.08
C LEU A 22 3.46 -13.03 -30.54
N ARG A 23 4.65 -12.99 -31.18
CA ARG A 23 4.76 -12.66 -32.62
C ARG A 23 4.19 -13.74 -33.53
N VAL A 24 4.23 -15.02 -33.13
CA VAL A 24 3.63 -16.11 -33.91
C VAL A 24 2.11 -16.02 -33.91
N ILE A 25 1.52 -15.68 -32.76
CA ILE A 25 0.05 -15.65 -32.58
C ILE A 25 -0.57 -14.25 -32.75
N ARG A 26 0.18 -13.32 -33.36
CA ARG A 26 -0.21 -11.90 -33.52
C ARG A 26 -1.36 -11.67 -34.48
N ASP A 27 -1.67 -12.66 -35.32
CA ASP A 27 -2.70 -12.61 -36.35
C ASP A 27 -4.12 -12.57 -35.77
N GLY A 28 -4.27 -12.82 -34.46
CA GLY A 28 -5.56 -12.86 -33.80
C GLY A 28 -6.34 -14.13 -34.11
N GLU A 29 -5.71 -15.15 -34.68
CA GLU A 29 -6.30 -16.45 -34.88
C GLU A 29 -6.09 -17.36 -33.67
N TRP A 30 -6.79 -18.49 -33.65
CA TRP A 30 -6.63 -19.51 -32.62
C TRP A 30 -5.46 -20.44 -32.96
N HIS A 31 -4.51 -20.55 -32.04
CA HIS A 31 -3.32 -21.39 -32.20
C HIS A 31 -3.23 -22.46 -31.11
N MET A 32 -2.88 -23.68 -31.52
CA MET A 32 -2.48 -24.73 -30.59
C MET A 32 -1.01 -24.57 -30.19
N ALA A 33 -0.66 -25.04 -28.98
CA ALA A 33 0.73 -25.07 -28.53
C ALA A 33 1.66 -25.87 -29.46
N SER A 34 1.15 -26.92 -30.10
CA SER A 34 1.87 -27.72 -31.10
C SER A 34 2.21 -26.93 -32.38
N GLY A 35 1.33 -26.03 -32.81
CA GLY A 35 1.56 -25.14 -33.95
C GLY A 35 2.64 -24.10 -33.63
N VAL A 36 2.53 -23.44 -32.48
CA VAL A 36 3.53 -22.47 -32.00
C VAL A 36 4.90 -23.12 -31.82
N ALA A 37 4.94 -24.31 -31.23
CA ALA A 37 6.16 -25.09 -31.03
C ALA A 37 6.88 -25.39 -32.35
N ARG A 38 6.13 -25.79 -33.38
CA ARG A 38 6.66 -26.05 -34.73
C ARG A 38 7.22 -24.78 -35.37
N SER A 39 6.52 -23.65 -35.24
CA SER A 39 6.95 -22.37 -35.84
C SER A 39 8.23 -21.80 -35.22
N LEU A 40 8.51 -22.13 -33.96
CA LEU A 40 9.67 -21.62 -33.22
C LEU A 40 10.78 -22.66 -32.99
N ASP A 41 10.59 -23.88 -33.49
CA ASP A 41 11.47 -25.03 -33.25
C ASP A 41 11.78 -25.25 -31.75
N ILE A 42 10.71 -25.32 -30.94
CA ILE A 42 10.80 -25.56 -29.49
C ILE A 42 9.95 -26.76 -29.08
N HIS A 43 10.18 -27.29 -27.87
CA HIS A 43 9.32 -28.33 -27.30
C HIS A 43 7.89 -27.83 -27.06
N VAL A 44 6.91 -28.68 -27.38
CA VAL A 44 5.47 -28.42 -27.16
C VAL A 44 5.17 -28.07 -25.71
N THR A 45 5.82 -28.76 -24.75
CA THR A 45 5.67 -28.49 -23.32
C THR A 45 6.13 -27.07 -22.94
N THR A 46 7.18 -26.55 -23.60
CA THR A 46 7.65 -25.18 -23.42
C THR A 46 6.62 -24.19 -23.95
N ALA A 47 6.14 -24.40 -25.19
CA ALA A 47 5.10 -23.56 -25.77
C ALA A 47 3.82 -23.56 -24.91
N SER A 48 3.37 -24.74 -24.45
CA SER A 48 2.20 -24.87 -23.58
C SER A 48 2.35 -24.12 -22.26
N LYS A 49 3.51 -24.21 -21.59
CA LYS A 49 3.76 -23.47 -20.34
C LYS A 49 3.69 -21.96 -20.53
N PHE A 50 4.31 -21.45 -21.59
CA PHE A 50 4.26 -20.03 -21.91
C PHE A 50 2.85 -19.56 -22.27
N LEU A 51 2.15 -20.29 -23.15
CA LEU A 51 0.78 -19.94 -23.56
C LEU A 51 -0.20 -20.00 -22.39
N GLN A 52 -0.05 -21.00 -21.51
CA GLN A 52 -0.83 -21.08 -20.27
C GLN A 52 -0.55 -19.89 -19.35
N GLY A 53 0.72 -19.58 -19.07
CA GLY A 53 1.07 -18.44 -18.21
C GLY A 53 0.56 -17.12 -18.76
N LEU A 54 0.68 -16.89 -20.08
CA LEU A 54 0.16 -15.70 -20.75
C LEU A 54 -1.39 -15.63 -20.72
N ALA A 55 -2.08 -16.76 -20.75
CA ALA A 55 -3.54 -16.80 -20.58
C ALA A 55 -3.95 -16.54 -19.12
N GLU A 56 -3.18 -17.02 -18.15
CA GLU A 56 -3.42 -16.81 -16.72
C GLU A 56 -3.30 -15.33 -16.32
N VAL A 57 -2.37 -14.59 -16.93
CA VAL A 57 -2.26 -13.12 -16.76
C VAL A 57 -3.19 -12.34 -17.71
N GLY A 58 -4.10 -13.03 -18.40
CA GLY A 58 -5.15 -12.41 -19.21
C GLY A 58 -4.70 -11.79 -20.53
N LEU A 59 -3.45 -12.01 -20.98
CA LEU A 59 -2.98 -11.52 -22.28
C LEU A 59 -3.53 -12.36 -23.44
N LEU A 60 -3.78 -13.64 -23.20
CA LEU A 60 -4.40 -14.55 -24.15
C LEU A 60 -5.79 -14.96 -23.71
N GLU A 61 -6.66 -15.17 -24.68
CA GLU A 61 -7.82 -16.02 -24.50
C GLU A 61 -7.40 -17.47 -24.64
N ARG A 62 -8.06 -18.33 -23.86
CA ARG A 62 -7.86 -19.78 -23.89
C ARG A 62 -9.22 -20.46 -24.00
N ARG A 63 -9.33 -21.40 -24.92
CA ARG A 63 -10.52 -22.27 -25.04
C ARG A 63 -10.12 -23.73 -25.17
N ALA A 64 -11.01 -24.62 -24.78
CA ALA A 64 -10.83 -26.05 -25.05
C ALA A 64 -10.94 -26.28 -26.56
N HIS A 65 -9.97 -26.98 -27.13
CA HIS A 65 -10.04 -27.48 -28.51
C HIS A 65 -10.69 -28.87 -28.52
N ASP A 66 -10.25 -29.73 -27.59
CA ASP A 66 -10.85 -31.02 -27.28
C ASP A 66 -10.76 -31.29 -25.76
N GLY A 67 -11.04 -32.52 -25.33
CA GLY A 67 -11.01 -32.90 -23.91
C GLY A 67 -9.62 -32.86 -23.25
N ARG A 68 -8.52 -32.62 -23.99
CA ARG A 68 -7.14 -32.68 -23.50
C ARG A 68 -6.26 -31.51 -23.93
N THR A 69 -6.69 -30.73 -24.92
CA THR A 69 -5.89 -29.68 -25.54
C THR A 69 -6.63 -28.35 -25.59
N PHE A 70 -5.84 -27.28 -25.66
CA PHE A 70 -6.31 -25.91 -25.62
C PHE A 70 -5.78 -25.12 -26.81
N GLU A 71 -6.60 -24.20 -27.28
CA GLU A 71 -6.23 -23.17 -28.23
C GLU A 71 -6.10 -21.82 -27.52
N TYR A 72 -5.22 -21.00 -28.07
CA TYR A 72 -4.88 -19.70 -27.53
C TYR A 72 -4.97 -18.64 -28.61
N ARG A 73 -5.47 -17.47 -28.24
CA ARG A 73 -5.57 -16.33 -29.14
C ARG A 73 -5.16 -15.07 -28.40
N LEU A 74 -4.44 -14.18 -29.08
CA LEU A 74 -4.11 -12.87 -28.53
C LEU A 74 -5.38 -11.99 -28.48
N ARG A 75 -5.69 -11.40 -27.32
CA ARG A 75 -6.88 -10.53 -27.17
C ARG A 75 -6.82 -9.28 -28.05
N SER A 76 -5.62 -8.72 -28.20
CA SER A 76 -5.36 -7.53 -28.98
C SER A 76 -3.94 -7.59 -29.54
N PRO A 77 -3.72 -7.24 -30.82
CA PRO A 77 -2.38 -7.16 -31.40
C PRO A 77 -1.51 -6.08 -30.75
N ARG A 78 -2.13 -5.14 -30.02
CA ARG A 78 -1.46 -4.13 -29.19
C ARG A 78 -1.68 -4.46 -27.72
N LEU A 79 -0.59 -4.73 -27.00
CA LEU A 79 -0.60 -4.91 -25.55
C LEU A 79 -0.29 -3.59 -24.86
N GLU A 80 -1.21 -3.13 -24.03
CA GLU A 80 -1.01 -1.96 -23.18
C GLU A 80 -1.18 -2.37 -21.72
N PHE A 81 -0.18 -2.03 -20.90
CA PHE A 81 -0.21 -2.29 -19.46
C PHE A 81 -0.47 -0.97 -18.76
N SER A 82 -1.68 -0.82 -18.20
CA SER A 82 -1.95 0.23 -17.23
C SER A 82 -1.76 -0.35 -15.84
N VAL A 83 -0.75 0.16 -15.15
CA VAL A 83 -0.42 -0.21 -13.77
C VAL A 83 -0.77 0.98 -12.91
N ASP A 84 -1.65 0.73 -11.95
CA ASP A 84 -1.88 1.69 -10.90
C ASP A 84 -0.76 1.55 -9.86
N LEU A 85 0.08 2.58 -9.77
CA LEU A 85 1.20 2.64 -8.82
C LEU A 85 0.77 3.27 -7.49
N LEU A 86 -0.45 3.81 -7.42
CA LEU A 86 -1.03 4.25 -6.18
C LEU A 86 -1.64 3.00 -5.52
N GLU A 87 -0.99 2.48 -4.47
CA GLU A 87 -1.74 1.72 -3.46
C GLU A 87 -2.74 2.70 -2.83
N GLU A 88 -3.89 2.96 -3.47
CA GLU A 88 -4.77 4.12 -3.22
C GLU A 88 -5.40 4.20 -1.82
N SER A 89 -5.14 3.28 -0.88
CA SER A 89 -5.67 3.43 0.49
C SER A 89 -4.92 2.68 1.59
N GLY A 90 -4.02 1.75 1.24
CA GLY A 90 -3.36 0.86 2.20
C GLY A 90 -2.44 1.60 3.17
N PRO A 91 -1.41 2.31 2.67
CA PRO A 91 -0.42 2.97 3.52
C PRO A 91 -1.00 4.15 4.33
N LEU A 92 -1.92 4.94 3.76
CA LEU A 92 -2.49 6.10 4.45
C LEU A 92 -3.41 5.67 5.60
N ARG A 93 -4.35 4.74 5.35
CA ARG A 93 -5.23 4.23 6.40
C ARG A 93 -4.45 3.56 7.52
N GLN A 94 -3.45 2.76 7.17
CA GLN A 94 -2.58 2.10 8.15
C GLN A 94 -1.70 3.11 8.92
N ALA A 95 -1.26 4.19 8.28
CA ALA A 95 -0.57 5.29 8.96
C ALA A 95 -1.51 6.05 9.90
N VAL A 96 -2.79 6.22 9.55
CA VAL A 96 -3.80 6.73 10.48
C VAL A 96 -3.98 5.79 11.66
N ASP A 97 -4.12 4.48 11.44
CA ASP A 97 -4.25 3.49 12.51
C ASP A 97 -3.03 3.49 13.45
N PHE A 98 -1.83 3.68 12.90
CA PHE A 98 -0.60 3.93 13.67
C PHE A 98 -0.74 5.16 14.56
N TYR A 99 -1.16 6.31 14.01
CA TYR A 99 -1.29 7.55 14.78
C TYR A 99 -2.42 7.49 15.81
N VAL A 100 -3.52 6.79 15.51
CA VAL A 100 -4.58 6.52 16.49
C VAL A 100 -4.02 5.72 17.66
N THR A 101 -3.24 4.67 17.39
CA THR A 101 -2.60 3.86 18.43
C THR A 101 -1.64 4.69 19.27
N TYR A 102 -0.83 5.54 18.62
CA TYR A 102 0.08 6.46 19.26
C TYR A 102 -0.65 7.41 20.24
N PHE A 103 -1.69 8.11 19.77
CA PHE A 103 -2.44 9.03 20.62
C PHE A 103 -3.20 8.30 21.72
N GLN A 104 -3.77 7.12 21.46
CA GLN A 104 -4.44 6.31 22.49
C GLN A 104 -3.48 5.96 23.63
N SER A 105 -2.28 5.46 23.31
CA SER A 105 -1.25 5.17 24.33
C SER A 105 -0.83 6.45 25.08
N LEU A 106 -0.69 7.57 24.37
CA LEU A 106 -0.37 8.87 24.98
C LEU A 106 -1.41 9.27 26.04
N PHE A 107 -2.70 9.26 25.68
CA PHE A 107 -3.78 9.61 26.62
C PHE A 107 -3.88 8.65 27.78
N GLU A 108 -3.76 7.34 27.52
CA GLU A 108 -3.84 6.33 28.57
C GLU A 108 -2.71 6.49 29.60
N ARG A 109 -1.50 6.83 29.15
CA ARG A 109 -0.37 7.12 30.04
C ARG A 109 -0.60 8.38 30.88
N ILE A 110 -1.13 9.44 30.28
CA ILE A 110 -1.41 10.69 31.01
C ILE A 110 -2.51 10.47 32.05
N ARG A 111 -3.55 9.69 31.74
CA ARG A 111 -4.56 9.26 32.71
C ARG A 111 -3.95 8.50 33.88
N ARG A 112 -3.07 7.54 33.61
CA ARG A 112 -2.39 6.74 34.65
C ARG A 112 -1.50 7.59 35.56
N LEU A 113 -0.96 8.71 35.07
CA LEU A 113 -0.20 9.64 35.89
C LEU A 113 -1.07 10.47 36.84
N GLY A 114 -2.39 10.48 36.66
CA GLY A 114 -3.34 11.13 37.57
C GLY A 114 -3.37 12.65 37.45
N TRP A 115 -3.30 13.20 36.23
CA TRP A 115 -3.34 14.65 35.97
C TRP A 115 -4.59 15.06 35.18
N PRO A 116 -5.76 15.19 35.83
CA PRO A 116 -7.04 15.47 35.15
C PRO A 116 -7.02 16.77 34.35
N ARG A 117 -6.25 17.77 34.82
CA ARG A 117 -6.12 19.07 34.14
C ARG A 117 -5.39 18.96 32.80
N VAL A 118 -4.34 18.13 32.74
CA VAL A 118 -3.59 17.87 31.49
C VAL A 118 -4.47 17.11 30.51
N GLU A 119 -5.17 16.07 30.99
CA GLU A 119 -6.11 15.31 30.18
C GLU A 119 -7.22 16.21 29.61
N THR A 120 -7.85 17.03 30.45
CA THR A 120 -8.94 17.93 30.05
C THR A 120 -8.47 18.94 28.99
N GLU A 121 -7.31 19.55 29.21
CA GLU A 121 -6.72 20.50 28.27
C GLU A 121 -6.39 19.84 26.93
N MET A 122 -5.78 18.65 26.95
CA MET A 122 -5.46 17.91 25.72
C MET A 122 -6.72 17.50 24.96
N GLN A 123 -7.77 17.07 25.67
CA GLN A 123 -9.04 16.73 25.05
C GLN A 123 -9.67 17.97 24.42
N HIS A 124 -9.64 19.13 25.10
CA HIS A 124 -10.13 20.39 24.58
C HIS A 124 -9.42 20.79 23.28
N ARG A 125 -8.08 20.72 23.25
CA ARG A 125 -7.31 21.05 22.04
C ARG A 125 -7.66 20.14 20.86
N LEU A 126 -7.78 18.84 21.09
CA LEU A 126 -8.15 17.89 20.03
C LEU A 126 -9.59 18.04 19.54
N THR A 127 -10.53 18.45 20.39
CA THR A 127 -11.94 18.56 19.99
C THR A 127 -12.30 19.92 19.44
N THR A 128 -11.77 20.98 20.03
CA THR A 128 -12.19 22.36 19.79
C THR A 128 -11.17 23.08 18.92
N ASP A 129 -9.91 23.13 19.34
CA ASP A 129 -8.88 23.90 18.63
C ASP A 129 -8.47 23.26 17.29
N HIS A 130 -8.55 21.93 17.21
CA HIS A 130 -8.17 21.15 16.02
C HIS A 130 -9.36 20.55 15.26
N GLN A 131 -10.56 21.13 15.38
CA GLN A 131 -11.74 20.64 14.65
C GLN A 131 -11.54 20.64 13.12
N GLU A 132 -10.93 21.70 12.57
CA GLU A 132 -10.63 21.81 11.14
C GLU A 132 -9.58 20.79 10.71
N LEU A 133 -8.54 20.61 11.52
CA LEU A 133 -7.47 19.65 11.25
C LEU A 133 -7.98 18.20 11.28
N ARG A 134 -8.84 17.87 12.25
CA ARG A 134 -9.53 16.57 12.27
C ARG A 134 -10.39 16.38 11.04
N SER A 135 -11.13 17.41 10.64
CA SER A 135 -11.95 17.35 9.42
C SER A 135 -11.08 17.12 8.20
N ALA A 136 -9.91 17.77 8.10
CA ALA A 136 -8.94 17.55 7.03
C ALA A 136 -8.44 16.09 7.00
N ILE A 137 -8.00 15.56 8.14
CA ILE A 137 -7.55 14.14 8.26
C ILE A 137 -8.67 13.18 7.84
N PHE A 138 -9.92 13.43 8.28
CA PHE A 138 -11.06 12.59 7.88
C PHE A 138 -11.38 12.70 6.39
N GLN A 139 -11.29 13.89 5.80
CA GLN A 139 -11.49 14.08 4.36
C GLN A 139 -10.40 13.37 3.56
N GLU A 140 -9.14 13.41 4.00
CA GLU A 140 -8.06 12.64 3.38
C GLU A 140 -8.33 11.13 3.39
N MET A 141 -8.84 10.61 4.51
CA MET A 141 -9.20 9.19 4.63
C MET A 141 -10.34 8.76 3.71
N ILE A 142 -11.33 9.64 3.49
CA ILE A 142 -12.54 9.32 2.71
C ILE A 142 -12.32 9.53 1.23
N ALA A 143 -11.67 10.63 0.87
CA ALA A 143 -11.57 11.07 -0.52
C ALA A 143 -10.28 10.58 -1.20
N GLY A 144 -9.22 10.23 -0.43
CA GLY A 144 -7.90 9.92 -0.99
C GLY A 144 -7.27 11.11 -1.75
N THR A 145 -7.89 12.29 -1.66
CA THR A 145 -7.56 13.45 -2.47
C THR A 145 -6.46 14.28 -1.81
N GLY A 146 -5.21 13.94 -2.08
CA GLY A 146 -4.22 14.99 -2.38
C GLY A 146 -2.93 15.05 -1.56
N GLY A 147 -2.84 14.47 -0.36
CA GLY A 147 -1.69 14.70 0.52
C GLY A 147 -0.67 13.56 0.67
N GLY A 148 -1.10 12.31 0.50
CA GLY A 148 -0.27 11.14 0.82
C GLY A 148 0.16 11.09 2.30
N ILE A 149 1.09 10.20 2.63
CA ILE A 149 1.59 10.03 4.01
C ILE A 149 2.30 11.29 4.52
N ASP A 150 3.00 12.02 3.64
CA ASP A 150 3.79 13.19 4.06
C ASP A 150 2.88 14.34 4.53
N HIS A 151 1.75 14.58 3.86
CA HIS A 151 0.80 15.57 4.36
C HIS A 151 0.15 15.14 5.68
N LEU A 152 -0.24 13.87 5.83
CA LEU A 152 -0.72 13.34 7.10
C LEU A 152 0.31 13.57 8.23
N ARG A 153 1.60 13.36 7.95
CA ARG A 153 2.69 13.64 8.91
C ARG A 153 2.74 15.10 9.31
N GLU A 154 2.57 16.03 8.38
CA GLU A 154 2.51 17.47 8.66
C GLU A 154 1.33 17.83 9.56
N LEU A 155 0.13 17.31 9.24
CA LEU A 155 -1.08 17.54 10.04
C LEU A 155 -0.88 16.98 11.46
N VAL A 156 -0.36 15.75 11.58
CA VAL A 156 -0.14 15.14 12.89
C VAL A 156 1.01 15.81 13.67
N ALA A 157 2.02 16.36 12.99
CA ALA A 157 3.09 17.12 13.64
C ALA A 157 2.56 18.38 14.33
N VAL A 158 1.53 19.03 13.76
CA VAL A 158 0.86 20.17 14.41
C VAL A 158 0.21 19.72 15.73
N LEU A 159 -0.61 18.65 15.69
CA LEU A 159 -1.22 18.07 16.90
C LEU A 159 -0.18 17.69 17.94
N HIS A 160 0.89 17.02 17.49
CA HIS A 160 1.96 16.57 18.35
C HIS A 160 2.60 17.72 19.11
N ARG A 161 2.94 18.82 18.42
CA ARG A 161 3.57 20.00 19.02
C ARG A 161 2.67 20.67 20.06
N ASP A 162 1.37 20.78 19.79
CA ASP A 162 0.46 21.42 20.73
C ASP A 162 0.25 20.56 21.99
N LEU A 163 0.07 19.26 21.82
CA LEU A 163 -0.02 18.33 22.95
C LEU A 163 1.29 18.27 23.75
N TRP A 164 2.43 18.32 23.05
CA TRP A 164 3.75 18.42 23.68
C TRP A 164 3.87 19.69 24.51
N GLY A 165 3.43 20.85 23.99
CA GLY A 165 3.43 22.12 24.72
C GLY A 165 2.68 22.03 26.05
N VAL A 166 1.46 21.49 26.04
CA VAL A 166 0.64 21.29 27.25
C VAL A 166 1.33 20.35 28.24
N CYS A 167 1.83 19.21 27.75
CA CYS A 167 2.44 18.19 28.60
C CYS A 167 3.77 18.66 29.20
N SER A 168 4.65 19.26 28.41
CA SER A 168 5.97 19.73 28.84
C SER A 168 5.88 20.89 29.85
N GLN A 169 4.91 21.79 29.67
CA GLN A 169 4.66 22.89 30.62
C GLN A 169 4.12 22.39 31.95
N THR A 170 3.29 21.34 31.95
CA THR A 170 2.62 20.87 33.16
C THR A 170 3.39 19.76 33.89
N LEU A 171 3.90 18.78 33.15
CA LEU A 171 4.61 17.60 33.68
C LEU A 171 6.12 17.84 33.80
N GLY A 172 6.65 18.85 33.11
CA GLY A 172 8.08 19.05 32.90
C GLY A 172 8.62 18.26 31.70
N HIS A 173 9.66 18.80 31.07
CA HIS A 173 10.22 18.30 29.81
C HIS A 173 10.61 16.81 29.88
N ALA A 174 11.34 16.40 30.93
CA ALA A 174 11.81 15.01 31.05
C ALA A 174 10.68 13.98 31.31
N ALA A 175 9.56 14.41 31.92
CA ALA A 175 8.40 13.53 32.11
C ALA A 175 7.59 13.43 30.81
N ALA A 176 7.32 14.56 30.15
CA ALA A 176 6.66 14.60 28.85
C ALA A 176 7.43 13.78 27.80
N GLU A 177 8.76 13.93 27.73
CA GLU A 177 9.61 13.17 26.80
C GLU A 177 9.46 11.66 26.96
N ARG A 178 9.48 11.18 28.21
CA ARG A 178 9.32 9.75 28.50
C ARG A 178 7.95 9.24 28.08
N VAL A 179 6.89 10.00 28.36
CA VAL A 179 5.52 9.63 27.99
C VAL A 179 5.41 9.50 26.47
N PHE A 180 5.85 10.52 25.72
CA PHE A 180 5.76 10.55 24.27
C PHE A 180 6.62 9.47 23.60
N LYS A 181 7.88 9.29 24.04
CA LYS A 181 8.75 8.22 23.51
C LYS A 181 8.17 6.83 23.77
N THR A 182 7.54 6.62 24.92
CA THR A 182 6.96 5.30 25.22
C THR A 182 5.68 5.08 24.41
N ALA A 183 4.83 6.09 24.26
CA ALA A 183 3.65 5.99 23.39
C ALA A 183 4.02 5.72 21.93
N LEU A 184 5.09 6.35 21.43
CA LEU A 184 5.62 6.10 20.08
C LEU A 184 6.11 4.66 19.95
N ARG A 185 6.84 4.15 20.94
CA ARG A 185 7.31 2.76 20.95
C ARG A 185 6.14 1.78 20.89
N ASP A 186 5.09 2.00 21.68
CA ASP A 186 3.91 1.12 21.66
C ASP A 186 3.23 1.09 20.28
N ALA A 187 3.17 2.25 19.59
CA ALA A 187 2.63 2.34 18.23
C ALA A 187 3.52 1.62 17.20
N VAL A 188 4.85 1.76 17.32
CA VAL A 188 5.82 1.04 16.48
C VAL A 188 5.73 -0.47 16.70
N ASP A 189 5.62 -0.92 17.95
CA ASP A 189 5.52 -2.34 18.28
C ASP A 189 4.19 -2.95 17.79
N SER A 190 3.12 -2.14 17.74
CA SER A 190 1.80 -2.57 17.24
C SER A 190 1.71 -2.60 15.71
N HIS A 191 2.51 -1.78 15.03
CA HIS A 191 2.48 -1.62 13.57
C HIS A 191 3.91 -1.56 12.97
N PRO A 192 4.74 -2.59 13.15
CA PRO A 192 6.17 -2.52 12.84
C PRO A 192 6.45 -2.32 11.35
N ASP A 193 5.73 -3.03 10.49
CA ASP A 193 5.90 -2.94 9.04
C ASP A 193 5.56 -1.55 8.51
N ILE A 194 4.53 -0.92 9.06
CA ILE A 194 4.07 0.40 8.64
C ILE A 194 4.96 1.50 9.18
N ALA A 195 5.44 1.36 10.42
CA ALA A 195 6.40 2.28 10.99
C ALA A 195 7.69 2.37 10.14
N ILE A 196 8.19 1.23 9.66
CA ILE A 196 9.37 1.18 8.78
C ILE A 196 9.04 1.71 7.38
N ARG A 197 7.99 1.18 6.74
CA ARG A 197 7.62 1.55 5.36
C ARG A 197 7.31 3.03 5.21
N CYS A 198 6.70 3.65 6.23
CA CYS A 198 6.23 5.03 6.21
C CYS A 198 7.16 6.00 6.96
N GLY A 199 8.29 5.52 7.50
CA GLY A 199 9.26 6.36 8.22
C GLY A 199 8.74 6.96 9.54
N LEU A 200 7.82 6.27 10.22
CA LEU A 200 7.15 6.74 11.45
C LEU A 200 7.88 6.31 12.74
N THR A 201 9.10 5.80 12.63
CA THR A 201 9.90 5.30 13.77
C THR A 201 10.52 6.41 14.62
N ARG A 202 10.51 7.65 14.14
CA ARG A 202 11.08 8.80 14.83
C ARG A 202 9.97 9.63 15.48
N PRO A 203 10.23 10.24 16.65
CA PRO A 203 9.34 11.26 17.19
C PRO A 203 9.09 12.34 16.13
N LEU A 204 7.85 12.80 16.05
CA LEU A 204 7.55 14.02 15.31
C LEU A 204 8.28 15.14 16.05
N GLU A 205 9.31 15.71 15.43
CA GLU A 205 10.14 16.73 16.06
C GLU A 205 9.27 17.92 16.50
N ALA A 206 9.62 18.49 17.66
CA ALA A 206 8.96 19.66 18.22
C ALA A 206 9.60 20.95 17.69
#